data_AF-A0A7H9DVM1-F1
#
_entry.id   AF-A0A7H9DVM1-F1
#
_cell.length_a   1.000
_cell.length_b   1.000
_cell.length_c   1.000
_cell.angle_alpha   90.00
_cell.angle_beta   90.00
_cell.angle_gamma   90.00
#
_symmetry.space_group_name_H-M   'P 1'
#
loop_
_entity.id
_entity.type
_entity.pdbx_description
1 polymer ?
#
loop_
_entity_poly.entity_id
_entity_poly.type
_entity_poly.pdbx_seq_one_letter_code
_entity_poly.pdbx_strand_id
1 'polypeptide(L)'
;MLQKVTFPNPFGFSKPTKEEVLSLQKKYNFSDEYATFLLEQNGFNDLLFFDADYNNFTINYTGEEPWQMFGGLYGLNSDSGYYDLIEAQAYTIFESIFFKIGTDPGGNEFVEVLQGDKKGWIGCIDHDLYITHDTLNSFIEEVEEETDYENLNQLSLEELTEILISEDFGMMNFHAKSMHQFLTDCFIIKDQTILIKDLEAK
;
A
#
# COMPACT_ATOMS: atom_id res chain seq x y z
N MET A 1 -19.57 -17.27 -5.63
CA MET A 1 -20.18 -16.05 -5.08
C MET A 1 -19.02 -15.28 -4.47
N LEU A 2 -18.84 -14.01 -4.84
CA LEU A 2 -17.75 -13.21 -4.29
C LEU A 2 -18.08 -12.80 -2.85
N GLN A 3 -17.06 -12.71 -2.01
CA GLN A 3 -17.18 -12.20 -0.65
C GLN A 3 -16.26 -11.00 -0.48
N LYS A 4 -16.56 -10.11 0.45
CA LYS A 4 -15.69 -8.98 0.82
C LYS A 4 -15.23 -9.16 2.26
N VAL A 5 -13.94 -8.98 2.52
CA VAL A 5 -13.37 -8.97 3.87
C VAL A 5 -13.89 -7.76 4.63
N THR A 6 -14.23 -7.95 5.90
CA THR A 6 -14.59 -6.84 6.80
C THR A 6 -13.46 -6.57 7.78
N PHE A 7 -13.20 -5.29 8.03
CA PHE A 7 -12.24 -4.80 9.02
C PHE A 7 -12.96 -4.00 10.12
N PRO A 8 -12.41 -3.96 11.35
CA PRO A 8 -11.29 -4.76 11.82
C PRO A 8 -11.68 -6.24 12.00
N ASN A 9 -10.67 -7.11 12.06
CA ASN A 9 -10.78 -8.55 12.23
C ASN A 9 -9.55 -9.07 13.03
N PRO A 10 -9.57 -10.31 13.55
CA PRO A 10 -8.50 -10.80 14.45
C PRO A 10 -7.22 -11.23 13.71
N PHE A 11 -7.09 -10.98 12.41
CA PHE A 11 -5.99 -11.48 11.58
C PHE A 11 -4.89 -10.43 11.34
N GLY A 12 -4.83 -9.42 12.21
CA GLY A 12 -3.72 -8.49 12.34
C GLY A 12 -2.74 -8.91 13.43
N PHE A 13 -1.74 -8.08 13.67
CA PHE A 13 -0.68 -8.30 14.65
C PHE A 13 -1.01 -7.66 16.01
N SER A 14 -0.13 -7.85 16.99
CA SER A 14 -0.26 -7.20 18.29
C SER A 14 -0.33 -5.68 18.13
N LYS A 15 -1.32 -5.05 18.76
CA LYS A 15 -1.55 -3.61 18.58
C LYS A 15 -0.41 -2.78 19.18
N PRO A 16 0.14 -1.81 18.43
CA PRO A 16 1.13 -0.89 18.95
C PRO A 16 0.50 0.11 19.92
N THR A 17 1.35 0.78 20.68
CA THR A 17 0.96 1.93 21.50
C THR A 17 0.71 3.17 20.63
N LYS A 18 -0.04 4.13 21.17
CA LYS A 18 -0.28 5.42 20.50
C LYS A 18 1.03 6.17 20.30
N GLU A 19 1.93 6.10 21.26
CA GLU A 19 3.22 6.75 21.24
C GLU A 19 4.12 6.22 20.11
N GLU A 20 4.13 4.90 19.88
CA GLU A 20 4.86 4.29 18.76
C GLU A 20 4.32 4.77 17.41
N VAL A 21 2.99 4.75 17.23
CA VAL A 21 2.35 5.19 15.98
C VAL A 21 2.61 6.68 15.74
N LEU A 22 2.46 7.54 16.75
CA LEU A 22 2.72 8.98 16.63
C LEU A 22 4.18 9.29 16.30
N SER A 23 5.13 8.53 16.87
CA SER A 23 6.55 8.67 16.55
C SER A 23 6.82 8.33 15.09
N LEU A 24 6.24 7.22 14.60
CA LEU A 24 6.37 6.79 13.22
C LEU A 24 5.71 7.78 12.24
N GLN A 25 4.49 8.22 12.57
CA GLN A 25 3.75 9.21 11.78
C GLN A 25 4.51 10.53 11.69
N LYS A 26 5.13 10.98 12.77
CA LYS A 26 5.98 12.18 12.74
C LYS A 26 7.20 12.01 11.84
N LYS A 27 7.77 10.80 11.76
CA LYS A 27 8.93 10.50 10.92
C LYS A 27 8.57 10.49 9.43
N TYR A 28 7.48 9.82 9.06
CA TYR A 28 7.15 9.55 7.65
C TYR A 28 5.98 10.38 7.11
N ASN A 29 5.27 11.12 7.96
CA ASN A 29 4.19 12.03 7.59
C ASN A 29 2.98 11.36 6.89
N PHE A 30 2.74 10.07 7.13
CA PHE A 30 1.55 9.36 6.65
C PHE A 30 0.26 9.84 7.33
N SER A 31 -0.91 9.52 6.75
CA SER A 31 -2.21 10.04 7.17
C SER A 31 -2.67 9.57 8.55
N ASP A 32 -3.57 10.35 9.16
CA ASP A 32 -4.27 9.97 10.40
C ASP A 32 -5.13 8.72 10.24
N GLU A 33 -5.62 8.45 9.02
CA GLU A 33 -6.37 7.23 8.72
C GLU A 33 -5.48 6.00 8.78
N TYR A 34 -4.26 6.05 8.23
CA TYR A 34 -3.30 4.95 8.39
C TYR A 34 -2.86 4.77 9.84
N ALA A 35 -2.67 5.87 10.59
CA ALA A 35 -2.41 5.81 12.03
C ALA A 35 -3.54 5.09 12.80
N THR A 36 -4.80 5.37 12.43
CA THR A 36 -5.99 4.72 13.02
C THR A 36 -6.02 3.23 12.69
N PHE A 37 -5.71 2.85 11.44
CA PHE A 37 -5.59 1.46 11.04
C PHE A 37 -4.57 0.69 11.90
N LEU A 38 -3.38 1.26 12.12
CA LEU A 38 -2.37 0.62 12.97
C LEU A 38 -2.86 0.39 14.41
N LEU A 39 -3.66 1.30 14.96
CA LEU A 39 -4.18 1.17 16.33
C LEU A 39 -5.39 0.23 16.44
N GLU A 40 -6.21 0.14 15.39
CA GLU A 40 -7.45 -0.64 15.41
C GLU A 40 -7.27 -2.09 14.94
N GLN A 41 -6.34 -2.32 14.01
CA GLN A 41 -6.11 -3.61 13.36
C GLN A 41 -4.64 -4.05 13.43
N ASN A 42 -3.71 -3.15 13.14
CA ASN A 42 -2.27 -3.40 12.93
C ASN A 42 -1.96 -4.52 11.91
N GLY A 43 -1.91 -4.18 10.62
CA GLY A 43 -1.57 -5.15 9.57
C GLY A 43 -2.64 -6.21 9.32
N PHE A 44 -2.39 -7.09 8.37
CA PHE A 44 -3.33 -8.14 7.98
C PHE A 44 -2.59 -9.25 7.24
N ASN A 45 -2.75 -10.49 7.71
CA ASN A 45 -2.08 -11.67 7.17
C ASN A 45 -3.12 -12.60 6.52
N ASP A 46 -3.06 -12.73 5.20
CA ASP A 46 -4.02 -13.52 4.42
C ASP A 46 -3.92 -15.03 4.70
N LEU A 47 -2.72 -15.54 4.98
CA LEU A 47 -2.48 -16.95 5.32
C LEU A 47 -3.21 -17.29 6.62
N LEU A 48 -3.06 -16.46 7.65
CA LEU A 48 -3.79 -16.64 8.92
C LEU A 48 -5.30 -16.51 8.74
N PHE A 49 -5.74 -15.65 7.83
CA PHE A 49 -7.14 -15.47 7.48
C PHE A 49 -7.71 -16.75 6.86
N PHE A 50 -7.05 -17.33 5.86
CA PHE A 50 -7.53 -18.53 5.15
C PHE A 50 -7.35 -19.83 5.93
N ASP A 51 -6.41 -19.90 6.87
CA ASP A 51 -6.25 -21.05 7.79
C ASP A 51 -7.35 -21.11 8.88
N ALA A 52 -8.12 -20.04 9.07
CA ALA A 52 -9.15 -19.92 10.09
C ALA A 52 -10.59 -20.02 9.52
N ASP A 53 -11.58 -20.09 10.42
CA ASP A 53 -12.99 -19.88 10.04
C ASP A 53 -13.28 -18.38 9.89
N TYR A 54 -13.00 -17.86 8.69
CA TYR A 54 -13.12 -16.44 8.37
C TYR A 54 -14.54 -15.97 8.01
N ASN A 55 -15.54 -16.87 8.01
CA ASN A 55 -16.89 -16.55 7.52
C ASN A 55 -17.52 -15.35 8.26
N ASN A 56 -17.25 -15.20 9.56
CA ASN A 56 -17.73 -14.07 10.39
C ASN A 56 -17.11 -12.72 10.03
N PHE A 57 -16.05 -12.72 9.23
CA PHE A 57 -15.31 -11.53 8.79
C PHE A 57 -15.47 -11.30 7.29
N THR A 58 -16.56 -11.83 6.72
CA THR A 58 -16.90 -11.66 5.31
C THR A 58 -18.36 -11.33 5.12
N ILE A 59 -18.65 -10.58 4.06
CA ILE A 59 -20.00 -10.31 3.58
C ILE A 59 -20.12 -10.66 2.10
N ASN A 60 -21.34 -10.94 1.63
CA ASN A 60 -21.58 -11.16 0.21
C ASN A 60 -21.22 -9.90 -0.60
N TYR A 61 -20.52 -10.09 -1.71
CA TYR A 61 -20.15 -9.04 -2.64
C TYR A 61 -20.82 -9.25 -3.99
N THR A 62 -21.39 -8.18 -4.55
CA THR A 62 -22.16 -8.20 -5.80
C THR A 62 -21.61 -7.24 -6.87
N GLY A 63 -20.34 -6.82 -6.73
CA GLY A 63 -19.67 -5.96 -7.71
C GLY A 63 -18.86 -6.76 -8.73
N GLU A 64 -18.04 -6.04 -9.49
CA GLU A 64 -17.12 -6.61 -10.47
C GLU A 64 -15.96 -7.33 -9.81
N GLU A 65 -15.41 -8.31 -10.53
CA GLU A 65 -14.29 -9.09 -10.05
C GLU A 65 -13.00 -8.27 -10.11
N PRO A 66 -12.27 -8.11 -8.98
CA PRO A 66 -10.96 -7.47 -9.01
C PRO A 66 -9.88 -8.39 -9.59
N TRP A 67 -8.66 -7.86 -9.71
CA TRP A 67 -7.59 -8.50 -10.48
C TRP A 67 -6.22 -8.46 -9.79
N GLN A 68 -5.91 -7.42 -9.01
CA GLN A 68 -4.64 -7.33 -8.28
C GLN A 68 -4.63 -8.31 -7.11
N MET A 69 -3.68 -9.24 -7.07
CA MET A 69 -3.56 -10.17 -5.94
C MET A 69 -3.11 -9.43 -4.68
N PHE A 70 -3.55 -9.94 -3.54
CA PHE A 70 -3.15 -9.45 -2.22
C PHE A 70 -2.33 -10.52 -1.49
N GLY A 71 -1.26 -10.11 -0.80
CA GLY A 71 -0.48 -10.98 0.08
C GLY A 71 -0.57 -10.55 1.55
N GLY A 72 -0.40 -9.26 1.85
CA GLY A 72 -0.47 -8.83 3.25
C GLY A 72 -0.42 -7.32 3.44
N LEU A 73 -0.89 -6.88 4.60
CA LEU A 73 -0.63 -5.53 5.12
C LEU A 73 0.38 -5.62 6.25
N TYR A 74 1.39 -4.75 6.20
CA TYR A 74 2.45 -4.70 7.19
C TYR A 74 1.92 -4.26 8.56
N GLY A 75 2.46 -4.89 9.60
CA GLY A 75 2.21 -4.53 11.00
C GLY A 75 3.38 -3.79 11.60
N LEU A 76 3.12 -2.77 12.39
CA LEU A 76 4.15 -2.13 13.20
C LEU A 76 4.61 -3.08 14.32
N ASN A 77 5.92 -3.32 14.40
CA ASN A 77 6.54 -4.24 15.36
C ASN A 77 5.93 -5.65 15.26
N SER A 78 5.76 -6.11 14.02
CA SER A 78 5.26 -7.46 13.74
C SER A 78 6.25 -8.50 14.27
N ASP A 79 5.74 -9.62 14.77
CA ASP A 79 6.56 -10.78 15.12
C ASP A 79 7.01 -11.59 13.90
N SER A 80 6.53 -11.23 12.70
CA SER A 80 6.98 -11.75 11.42
C SER A 80 7.88 -10.74 10.71
N GLY A 81 9.16 -11.06 10.52
CA GLY A 81 10.06 -10.18 9.75
C GLY A 81 9.57 -9.91 8.33
N TYR A 82 8.87 -10.86 7.71
CA TYR A 82 8.31 -10.67 6.37
C TYR A 82 7.17 -9.64 6.32
N TYR A 83 6.43 -9.46 7.43
CA TYR A 83 5.31 -8.53 7.51
C TYR A 83 5.57 -7.35 8.45
N ASP A 84 6.84 -7.11 8.84
CA ASP A 84 7.19 -5.99 9.69
C ASP A 84 7.29 -4.68 8.90
N LEU A 85 6.53 -3.68 9.36
CA LEU A 85 6.46 -2.39 8.72
C LEU A 85 7.79 -1.63 8.75
N ILE A 86 8.57 -1.76 9.82
CA ILE A 86 9.85 -1.05 9.97
C ILE A 86 10.89 -1.65 9.02
N GLU A 87 10.94 -2.98 8.91
CA GLU A 87 11.77 -3.67 7.92
C GLU A 87 11.36 -3.28 6.49
N ALA A 88 10.06 -3.24 6.18
CA ALA A 88 9.59 -2.83 4.86
C ALA A 88 10.02 -1.40 4.49
N GLN A 89 9.94 -0.45 5.44
CA GLN A 89 10.39 0.93 5.20
C GLN A 89 11.91 1.06 5.03
N ALA A 90 12.72 0.15 5.59
CA ALA A 90 14.18 0.29 5.57
C ALA A 90 14.79 0.18 4.15
N TYR A 91 14.07 -0.46 3.23
CA TYR A 91 14.52 -0.73 1.86
C TYR A 91 13.74 0.06 0.80
N THR A 92 13.09 1.16 1.19
CA THR A 92 12.36 2.00 0.24
C THR A 92 13.26 3.07 -0.36
N ILE A 93 13.34 3.13 -1.70
CA ILE A 93 14.01 4.26 -2.37
C ILE A 93 13.11 5.50 -2.42
N PHE A 94 11.81 5.35 -2.11
CA PHE A 94 10.80 6.40 -2.23
C PHE A 94 10.32 6.94 -0.87
N GLU A 95 11.15 6.92 0.18
CA GLU A 95 10.69 7.15 1.58
C GLU A 95 9.97 8.48 1.84
N SER A 96 10.16 9.46 0.96
CA SER A 96 9.52 10.78 1.04
C SER A 96 8.30 10.92 0.12
N ILE A 97 8.02 9.95 -0.74
CA ILE A 97 6.97 9.98 -1.76
C ILE A 97 5.90 8.92 -1.47
N PHE A 98 6.35 7.71 -1.16
CA PHE A 98 5.51 6.55 -0.91
C PHE A 98 5.87 5.92 0.44
N PHE A 99 4.84 5.61 1.22
CA PHE A 99 4.96 4.86 2.46
C PHE A 99 4.41 3.46 2.27
N LYS A 100 5.25 2.42 2.42
CA LYS A 100 4.79 1.04 2.20
C LYS A 100 3.78 0.62 3.27
N ILE A 101 2.71 -0.06 2.85
CA ILE A 101 1.66 -0.54 3.74
C ILE A 101 1.37 -2.03 3.58
N GLY A 102 1.81 -2.63 2.48
CA GLY A 102 1.59 -4.05 2.21
C GLY A 102 2.26 -4.51 0.93
N THR A 103 2.00 -5.76 0.56
CA THR A 103 2.55 -6.37 -0.65
C THR A 103 1.59 -7.40 -1.27
N ASP A 104 1.76 -7.64 -2.56
CA ASP A 104 1.21 -8.80 -3.25
C ASP A 104 2.21 -9.99 -3.23
N PRO A 105 1.81 -11.20 -3.66
CA PRO A 105 2.73 -12.33 -3.74
C PRO A 105 3.83 -12.20 -4.82
N GLY A 106 3.71 -11.24 -5.73
CA GLY A 106 4.67 -10.94 -6.78
C GLY A 106 5.79 -9.98 -6.36
N GLY A 107 5.67 -9.36 -5.18
CA GLY A 107 6.62 -8.36 -4.67
C GLY A 107 6.23 -6.92 -4.98
N ASN A 108 5.09 -6.68 -5.64
CA ASN A 108 4.57 -5.33 -5.80
C ASN A 108 4.11 -4.79 -4.45
N GLU A 109 4.30 -3.50 -4.25
CA GLU A 109 4.12 -2.88 -2.95
C GLU A 109 2.83 -2.06 -2.96
N PHE A 110 1.96 -2.30 -1.99
CA PHE A 110 0.90 -1.36 -1.68
C PHE A 110 1.50 -0.22 -0.86
N VAL A 111 1.20 1.01 -1.24
CA VAL A 111 1.76 2.21 -0.63
C VAL A 111 0.71 3.29 -0.43
N GLU A 112 0.96 4.16 0.54
CA GLU A 112 0.28 5.44 0.71
C GLU A 112 1.11 6.57 0.11
N VAL A 113 0.47 7.46 -0.66
CA VAL A 113 1.11 8.68 -1.18
C VAL A 113 1.31 9.70 -0.05
N LEU A 114 2.51 10.25 0.09
CA LEU A 114 2.88 11.10 1.23
C LEU A 114 2.74 12.60 0.98
N GLN A 115 2.66 13.05 -0.27
CA GLN A 115 2.71 14.47 -0.65
C GLN A 115 1.80 14.80 -1.85
N GLY A 116 1.62 16.09 -2.12
CA GLY A 116 0.81 16.60 -3.22
C GLY A 116 -0.70 16.36 -3.05
N ASP A 117 -1.45 16.58 -4.13
CA ASP A 117 -2.92 16.53 -4.15
C ASP A 117 -3.52 15.16 -3.82
N LYS A 118 -2.75 14.08 -4.03
CA LYS A 118 -3.16 12.70 -3.75
C LYS A 118 -2.60 12.17 -2.42
N LYS A 119 -2.10 13.02 -1.53
CA LYS A 119 -1.65 12.58 -0.19
C LYS A 119 -2.75 11.75 0.51
N GLY A 120 -2.37 10.60 1.05
CA GLY A 120 -3.27 9.66 1.72
C GLY A 120 -3.95 8.65 0.80
N TRP A 121 -3.81 8.79 -0.52
CA TRP A 121 -4.33 7.81 -1.47
C TRP A 121 -3.48 6.54 -1.42
N ILE A 122 -4.15 5.42 -1.69
CA ILE A 122 -3.58 4.08 -1.63
C ILE A 122 -3.52 3.51 -3.03
N GLY A 123 -2.36 3.01 -3.41
CA GLY A 123 -2.14 2.33 -4.68
C GLY A 123 -1.12 1.22 -4.56
N CYS A 124 -0.96 0.46 -5.63
CA CYS A 124 0.12 -0.50 -5.78
C CYS A 124 1.13 0.06 -6.79
N ILE A 125 2.41 0.03 -6.43
CA ILE A 125 3.50 0.44 -7.33
C ILE A 125 4.11 -0.78 -8.00
N ASP A 126 4.38 -0.66 -9.29
CA ASP A 126 5.02 -1.69 -10.10
C ASP A 126 6.50 -1.79 -9.72
N HIS A 127 6.85 -2.87 -9.03
CA HIS A 127 8.21 -3.06 -8.54
C HIS A 127 9.22 -3.32 -9.66
N ASP A 128 8.79 -3.87 -10.80
CA ASP A 128 9.68 -4.18 -11.93
C ASP A 128 10.28 -2.90 -12.53
N LEU A 129 9.61 -1.74 -12.35
CA LEU A 129 10.11 -0.45 -12.82
C LEU A 129 11.29 0.09 -12.01
N TYR A 130 11.48 -0.33 -10.76
CA TYR A 130 12.49 0.26 -9.88
C TYR A 130 13.38 -0.74 -9.14
N ILE A 131 13.12 -2.05 -9.23
CA ILE A 131 13.83 -3.10 -8.47
C ILE A 131 15.35 -3.12 -8.71
N THR A 132 15.83 -2.62 -9.84
CA THR A 132 17.25 -2.54 -10.19
C THR A 132 17.98 -1.36 -9.55
N HIS A 133 17.28 -0.49 -8.82
CA HIS A 133 17.83 0.74 -8.27
C HIS A 133 17.95 0.70 -6.74
N ASP A 134 19.14 1.07 -6.24
CA ASP A 134 19.40 1.18 -4.81
C ASP A 134 19.03 2.58 -4.24
N THR A 135 18.77 3.57 -5.12
CA THR A 135 18.47 4.95 -4.71
C THR A 135 17.45 5.62 -5.63
N LEU A 136 16.74 6.62 -5.11
CA LEU A 136 15.84 7.46 -5.91
C LEU A 136 16.57 8.13 -7.07
N ASN A 137 17.79 8.63 -6.84
CA ASN A 137 18.55 9.35 -7.86
C ASN A 137 18.92 8.43 -9.02
N SER A 138 19.38 7.21 -8.75
CA SER A 138 19.68 6.25 -9.83
C SER A 138 18.44 5.87 -10.64
N PHE A 139 17.27 5.82 -10.00
CA PHE A 139 16.00 5.58 -10.70
C PHE A 139 15.62 6.78 -11.57
N ILE A 140 15.71 8.00 -11.04
CA ILE A 140 15.43 9.23 -11.79
C ILE A 140 16.36 9.38 -13.00
N GLU A 141 17.66 9.08 -12.84
CA GLU A 141 18.64 9.14 -13.93
C GLU A 141 18.24 8.20 -15.08
N GLU A 142 17.85 6.96 -14.78
CA GLU A 142 17.39 6.02 -15.81
C GLU A 142 16.09 6.48 -16.48
N VAL A 143 15.14 7.03 -15.71
CA VAL A 143 13.90 7.59 -16.27
C VAL A 143 14.21 8.71 -17.26
N GLU A 144 15.12 9.64 -16.94
CA GLU A 144 15.51 10.71 -17.86
C GLU A 144 16.27 10.21 -19.10
N GLU A 145 16.99 9.07 -19.00
CA GLU A 145 17.71 8.48 -20.13
C GLU A 145 16.78 7.73 -21.10
N GLU A 146 15.74 7.08 -20.59
CA GLU A 146 14.88 6.16 -21.35
C GLU A 146 13.52 6.76 -21.75
N THR A 147 13.22 7.99 -21.32
CA THR A 147 11.93 8.67 -21.59
C THR A 147 12.10 10.12 -22.04
N ASP A 148 10.99 10.82 -22.30
CA ASP A 148 10.98 12.25 -22.64
C ASP A 148 10.95 13.17 -21.40
N TYR A 149 11.04 12.63 -20.18
CA TYR A 149 11.11 13.44 -18.96
C TYR A 149 12.51 14.06 -18.80
N GLU A 150 12.57 15.35 -18.44
CA GLU A 150 13.83 16.06 -18.25
C GLU A 150 13.83 16.87 -16.94
N ASN A 151 14.99 16.96 -16.30
CA ASN A 151 15.24 17.75 -15.08
C ASN A 151 14.35 17.36 -13.88
N LEU A 152 13.96 16.09 -13.79
CA LEU A 152 13.21 15.50 -12.68
C LEU A 152 13.90 15.71 -11.33
N ASN A 153 15.23 15.69 -11.30
CA ASN A 153 16.02 15.95 -10.08
C ASN A 153 15.97 17.41 -9.59
N GLN A 154 15.49 18.35 -10.41
CA GLN A 154 15.32 19.76 -10.06
C GLN A 154 13.90 20.08 -9.56
N LEU A 155 12.97 19.14 -9.71
CA LEU A 155 11.60 19.29 -9.26
C LEU A 155 11.51 19.28 -7.74
N SER A 156 10.50 19.96 -7.21
CA SER A 156 10.07 19.74 -5.83
C SER A 156 9.57 18.29 -5.65
N LEU A 157 9.57 17.80 -4.41
CA LEU A 157 9.03 16.47 -4.12
C LEU A 157 7.56 16.34 -4.50
N GLU A 158 6.77 17.41 -4.40
CA GLU A 158 5.36 17.43 -4.81
C GLU A 158 5.24 17.24 -6.33
N GLU A 159 5.99 18.02 -7.13
CA GLU A 159 5.99 17.89 -8.60
C GLU A 159 6.51 16.52 -9.06
N LEU A 160 7.57 15.99 -8.44
CA LEU A 160 8.05 14.65 -8.74
C LEU A 160 6.99 13.58 -8.40
N THR A 161 6.31 13.73 -7.26
CA THR A 161 5.22 12.82 -6.86
C THR A 161 4.10 12.81 -7.89
N GLU A 162 3.70 13.97 -8.42
CA GLU A 162 2.68 14.08 -9.46
C GLU A 162 3.04 13.34 -10.75
N ILE A 163 4.31 13.38 -11.15
CA ILE A 163 4.80 12.63 -12.31
C ILE A 163 4.75 11.13 -12.05
N LEU A 164 5.31 10.67 -10.91
CA LEU A 164 5.40 9.25 -10.60
C LEU A 164 4.03 8.58 -10.45
N ILE A 165 3.00 9.33 -10.03
CA ILE A 165 1.63 8.81 -9.89
C ILE A 165 0.72 9.14 -11.09
N SER A 166 1.30 9.67 -12.17
CA SER A 166 0.54 9.97 -13.39
C SER A 166 0.22 8.68 -14.16
N GLU A 167 -0.93 8.68 -14.82
CA GLU A 167 -1.31 7.56 -15.71
C GLU A 167 -0.33 7.42 -16.88
N ASP A 168 0.25 8.53 -17.34
CA ASP A 168 1.24 8.55 -18.42
C ASP A 168 2.55 7.85 -18.02
N PHE A 169 2.98 8.01 -16.76
CA PHE A 169 4.15 7.31 -16.23
C PHE A 169 3.86 5.84 -15.91
N GLY A 170 2.65 5.54 -15.41
CA GLY A 170 2.17 4.17 -15.24
C GLY A 170 2.74 3.39 -14.06
N MET A 171 3.53 4.01 -13.19
CA MET A 171 4.15 3.32 -12.03
C MET A 171 3.15 2.90 -10.96
N MET A 172 2.05 3.63 -10.80
CA MET A 172 1.09 3.39 -9.73
C MET A 172 -0.30 3.10 -10.27
N ASN A 173 -0.90 2.02 -9.79
CA ASN A 173 -2.34 1.77 -9.92
C ASN A 173 -3.04 2.14 -8.62
N PHE A 174 -4.03 3.04 -8.67
CA PHE A 174 -4.77 3.48 -7.48
C PHE A 174 -5.89 2.52 -7.12
N HIS A 175 -6.04 2.25 -5.83
CA HIS A 175 -7.12 1.40 -5.29
C HIS A 175 -8.12 2.18 -4.44
N ALA A 176 -7.66 3.22 -3.73
CA ALA A 176 -8.52 4.00 -2.85
C ALA A 176 -7.97 5.41 -2.61
N LYS A 177 -8.86 6.34 -2.23
CA LYS A 177 -8.49 7.72 -1.88
C LYS A 177 -8.09 7.89 -0.42
N SER A 178 -8.23 6.84 0.38
CA SER A 178 -7.89 6.83 1.80
C SER A 178 -7.75 5.40 2.32
N MET A 179 -7.09 5.22 3.47
CA MET A 179 -6.96 3.92 4.10
C MET A 179 -8.33 3.35 4.52
N HIS A 180 -9.26 4.19 4.99
CA HIS A 180 -10.60 3.75 5.32
C HIS A 180 -11.34 3.18 4.11
N GLN A 181 -11.28 3.88 2.97
CA GLN A 181 -11.90 3.39 1.73
C GLN A 181 -11.24 2.08 1.27
N PHE A 182 -9.91 1.98 1.35
CA PHE A 182 -9.16 0.78 0.96
C PHE A 182 -9.65 -0.46 1.72
N LEU A 183 -9.73 -0.38 3.04
CA LEU A 183 -10.20 -1.47 3.89
C LEU A 183 -11.70 -1.78 3.70
N THR A 184 -12.49 -0.75 3.40
CA THR A 184 -13.95 -0.91 3.29
C THR A 184 -14.35 -1.55 1.97
N ASP A 185 -13.67 -1.24 0.87
CA ASP A 185 -14.16 -1.53 -0.47
C ASP A 185 -13.31 -2.50 -1.29
N CYS A 186 -12.02 -2.64 -0.98
CA CYS A 186 -11.09 -3.25 -1.94
C CYS A 186 -10.85 -4.75 -1.77
N PHE A 187 -11.05 -5.34 -0.58
CA PHE A 187 -10.62 -6.71 -0.28
C PHE A 187 -11.69 -7.76 -0.64
N ILE A 188 -11.64 -8.29 -1.86
CA ILE A 188 -12.63 -9.25 -2.37
C ILE A 188 -12.04 -10.66 -2.44
N ILE A 189 -12.76 -11.64 -1.90
CA ILE A 189 -12.37 -13.05 -1.94
C ILE A 189 -12.98 -13.71 -3.18
N LYS A 190 -12.11 -14.37 -3.95
CA LYS A 190 -12.46 -15.30 -5.02
C LYS A 190 -11.56 -16.53 -4.93
N ASP A 191 -12.16 -17.72 -4.94
CA ASP A 191 -11.44 -19.00 -5.00
C ASP A 191 -10.29 -19.12 -3.98
N GLN A 192 -10.53 -18.69 -2.72
CA GLN A 192 -9.53 -18.65 -1.63
C GLN A 192 -8.34 -17.74 -1.87
N THR A 193 -8.52 -16.70 -2.68
CA THR A 193 -7.55 -15.63 -2.90
C THR A 193 -8.22 -14.30 -2.59
N ILE A 194 -7.48 -13.38 -1.96
CA ILE A 194 -7.92 -11.99 -1.82
C ILE A 194 -7.41 -11.21 -3.02
N LEU A 195 -8.32 -10.50 -3.67
CA LEU A 195 -8.07 -9.61 -4.79
C LEU A 195 -8.44 -8.18 -4.38
N ILE A 196 -7.59 -7.23 -4.76
CA ILE A 196 -7.74 -5.81 -4.50
C ILE A 196 -8.45 -5.14 -5.67
N LYS A 197 -9.53 -4.43 -5.36
CA LYS A 197 -10.26 -3.60 -6.31
C LYS A 197 -9.51 -2.29 -6.59
N ASP A 198 -9.43 -1.95 -7.87
CA ASP A 198 -8.98 -0.63 -8.32
C ASP A 198 -10.00 0.47 -8.07
N LEU A 199 -9.48 1.67 -7.99
CA LEU A 199 -10.27 2.88 -8.03
C LEU A 199 -10.79 3.05 -9.46
N GLU A 200 -12.11 2.96 -9.62
CA GLU A 200 -12.75 3.22 -10.91
C GLU A 200 -12.39 4.63 -11.40
N ALA A 201 -11.78 4.72 -12.58
CA ALA A 201 -11.62 5.99 -13.29
C ALA A 201 -13.01 6.58 -13.57
N LYS A 202 -13.27 7.78 -13.05
CA LYS A 202 -14.52 8.51 -13.30
C LYS A 202 -14.30 9.63 -14.30
#